data_AF-A0A2E8PU04-F1
#
_entry.id   AF-A0A2E8PU04-F1
#
_cell.length_a   1.000
_cell.length_b   1.000
_cell.length_c   1.000
_cell.angle_alpha   90.00
_cell.angle_beta   90.00
_cell.angle_gamma   90.00
#
_symmetry.space_group_name_H-M   'P 1'
#
loop_
_entity.id
_entity.type
_entity.pdbx_description
1 polymer ?
#
loop_
_entity_poly.entity_id
_entity_poly.type
_entity_poly.pdbx_seq_one_letter_code
_entity_poly.pdbx_strand_id
1 'polypeptide(L)'
;MDELLRLEIQQQPDDYTCGPTCLHAVYRYLGWNKDLQEVISEVDYLREGGTLAVQLGCHALRNGFSATIYSYNLQVFDPTWFSLPVDVLRAKLEEQARLKKDPKLDFATRAYLEFLDRGGRLLLEDLSPSLIRRQLKKRIPILTGLSSTYLYRSPREFGNELDYDYDDVRGVPSGHFVVLCGYNKEDRKVLVADPYKPSPLSHGHLYPVHMDRLINSILLGILTYDANLLILERKDGSK
;
A
#
# COMPACT_ATOMS: atom_id res chain seq x y z
N MET A 1 6.31 -23.69 -0.29
CA MET A 1 6.15 -22.30 -0.79
C MET A 1 6.79 -22.25 -2.16
N ASP A 2 6.01 -21.97 -3.19
CA ASP A 2 6.43 -22.15 -4.58
C ASP A 2 7.23 -20.95 -5.08
N GLU A 3 6.89 -19.76 -4.58
CA GLU A 3 7.61 -18.52 -4.83
C GLU A 3 7.91 -17.89 -3.48
N LEU A 4 9.19 -17.63 -3.18
CA LEU A 4 9.63 -16.92 -1.98
C LEU A 4 10.67 -15.88 -2.38
N LEU A 5 10.36 -14.62 -2.10
CA LEU A 5 11.28 -13.50 -2.26
C LEU A 5 12.02 -13.31 -0.94
N ARG A 6 13.35 -13.28 -0.99
CA ARG A 6 14.19 -13.00 0.19
C ARG A 6 14.12 -11.49 0.48
N LEU A 7 13.04 -11.07 1.12
CA LEU A 7 12.79 -9.70 1.51
C LEU A 7 12.98 -9.55 3.01
N GLU A 8 13.79 -8.57 3.41
CA GLU A 8 14.00 -8.19 4.80
C GLU A 8 13.19 -6.93 5.09
N ILE A 9 12.36 -6.99 6.12
CA ILE A 9 11.59 -5.84 6.60
C ILE A 9 12.00 -5.54 8.04
N GLN A 10 12.09 -4.24 8.37
CA GLN A 10 12.38 -3.76 9.71
C GLN A 10 11.08 -3.47 10.47
N GLN A 11 11.18 -3.30 11.79
CA GLN A 11 10.08 -2.79 12.60
C GLN A 11 9.84 -1.31 12.30
N GLN A 12 8.58 -0.91 12.15
CA GLN A 12 8.23 0.51 12.03
C GLN A 12 8.57 1.27 13.32
N PRO A 13 9.15 2.48 13.25
CA PRO A 13 9.46 3.28 14.43
C PRO A 13 8.25 3.80 15.21
N ASP A 14 7.14 4.09 14.53
CA ASP A 14 5.92 4.67 15.10
C ASP A 14 4.67 4.18 14.34
N ASP A 15 3.47 4.60 14.75
CA ASP A 15 2.20 4.15 14.18
C ASP A 15 1.91 4.68 12.76
N TYR A 16 2.69 5.64 12.27
CA TYR A 16 2.49 6.29 10.96
C TYR A 16 3.53 5.86 9.91
N THR A 17 4.54 5.10 10.30
CA THR A 17 5.70 4.75 9.48
C THR A 17 5.61 3.37 8.82
N CYS A 18 4.46 2.69 8.88
CA CYS A 18 4.26 1.39 8.23
C CYS A 18 4.50 1.44 6.71
N GLY A 19 3.98 2.47 6.03
CA GLY A 19 4.14 2.69 4.59
C GLY A 19 5.61 2.89 4.17
N PRO A 20 6.32 3.90 4.73
CA PRO A 20 7.75 4.09 4.51
C PRO A 20 8.60 2.86 4.83
N THR A 21 8.29 2.12 5.89
CA THR A 21 9.02 0.90 6.27
C THR A 21 8.83 -0.22 5.24
N CYS A 22 7.61 -0.40 4.73
CA CYS A 22 7.34 -1.31 3.61
C CYS A 22 8.07 -0.89 2.34
N LEU A 23 8.07 0.42 2.03
CA LEU A 23 8.73 0.97 0.86
C LEU A 23 10.24 0.73 0.92
N HIS A 24 10.86 0.98 2.07
CA HIS A 24 12.27 0.70 2.32
C HIS A 24 12.61 -0.79 2.12
N ALA A 25 11.76 -1.71 2.60
CA ALA A 25 11.96 -3.15 2.39
C ALA A 25 11.93 -3.53 0.89
N VAL A 26 11.02 -2.93 0.11
CA VAL A 26 10.97 -3.11 -1.35
C VAL A 26 12.21 -2.51 -2.02
N TYR A 27 12.67 -1.33 -1.60
CA TYR A 27 13.89 -0.73 -2.13
C TYR A 27 15.13 -1.58 -1.91
N ARG A 28 15.32 -2.10 -0.69
CA ARG A 28 16.42 -3.03 -0.38
C ARG A 28 16.37 -4.27 -1.27
N TYR A 29 15.19 -4.84 -1.44
CA TYR A 29 14.99 -5.99 -2.33
C TYR A 29 15.35 -5.66 -3.80
N LEU A 30 15.06 -4.45 -4.26
CA LEU A 30 15.45 -3.96 -5.58
C LEU A 30 16.91 -3.47 -5.65
N GLY A 31 17.70 -3.65 -4.59
CA GLY A 31 19.12 -3.31 -4.56
C GLY A 31 19.43 -1.83 -4.30
N TRP A 32 18.47 -1.06 -3.78
CA TRP A 32 18.71 0.31 -3.32
C TRP A 32 18.80 0.36 -1.80
N ASN A 33 20.01 0.63 -1.30
CA ASN A 33 20.34 0.67 0.12
C ASN A 33 20.34 2.11 0.62
N LYS A 34 19.15 2.64 0.91
CA LYS A 34 18.96 3.92 1.64
C LYS A 34 18.60 3.63 3.09
N ASP A 35 18.93 4.52 4.02
CA ASP A 35 18.56 4.34 5.42
C ASP A 35 17.04 4.49 5.64
N LEU A 36 16.49 3.74 6.61
CA LEU A 36 15.05 3.77 6.90
C LEU A 36 14.60 5.15 7.38
N GLN A 37 15.38 5.83 8.22
CA GLN A 37 15.02 7.16 8.74
C GLN A 37 15.02 8.20 7.63
N GLU A 38 15.96 8.09 6.68
CA GLU A 38 15.94 8.95 5.50
C GLU A 38 14.67 8.74 4.68
N VAL A 39 14.28 7.48 4.40
CA VAL A 39 13.02 7.18 3.67
C VAL A 39 11.81 7.72 4.42
N ILE A 40 11.75 7.56 5.75
CA ILE A 40 10.67 8.10 6.58
C ILE A 40 10.60 9.62 6.47
N SER A 41 11.75 10.31 6.50
CA SER A 41 11.80 11.78 6.45
C SER A 41 11.44 12.37 5.08
N GLU A 42 11.60 11.59 4.00
CA GLU A 42 11.37 12.03 2.61
C GLU A 42 9.97 11.67 2.08
N VAL A 43 9.27 10.74 2.72
CA VAL A 43 7.93 10.34 2.35
C VAL A 43 6.93 11.28 3.02
N ASP A 44 6.21 12.03 2.19
CA ASP A 44 5.10 12.87 2.65
C ASP A 44 4.03 12.00 3.34
N TYR A 45 3.36 12.54 4.37
CA TYR A 45 2.23 11.88 5.06
C TYR A 45 1.20 12.91 5.53
N LEU A 46 -0.04 12.45 5.75
CA LEU A 46 -1.10 13.21 6.43
C LEU A 46 -1.06 12.87 7.92
N ARG A 47 -0.96 13.89 8.79
CA ARG A 47 -1.07 13.68 10.26
C ARG A 47 -2.34 12.93 10.68
N GLU A 48 -3.46 13.16 9.99
CA GLU A 48 -4.76 12.55 10.32
C GLU A 48 -5.08 11.26 9.55
N GLY A 49 -4.14 10.74 8.74
CA GLY A 49 -4.45 9.63 7.82
C GLY A 49 -3.27 8.79 7.35
N GLY A 50 -2.07 9.03 7.87
CA GLY A 50 -0.87 8.29 7.50
C GLY A 50 -0.41 8.57 6.07
N THR A 51 0.34 7.62 5.51
CA THR A 51 0.86 7.68 4.15
C THR A 51 -0.05 6.94 3.18
N LEU A 52 -0.45 7.57 2.07
CA LEU A 52 -1.14 6.90 0.98
C LEU A 52 -0.14 6.19 0.05
N ALA A 53 -0.55 5.09 -0.57
CA ALA A 53 0.30 4.35 -1.51
C ALA A 53 0.80 5.21 -2.70
N VAL A 54 0.04 6.23 -3.09
CA VAL A 54 0.46 7.19 -4.13
C VAL A 54 1.66 8.02 -3.70
N GLN A 55 1.79 8.37 -2.42
CA GLN A 55 2.95 9.11 -1.90
C GLN A 55 4.22 8.24 -1.94
N LEU A 56 4.08 6.96 -1.57
CA LEU A 56 5.14 5.96 -1.72
C LEU A 56 5.54 5.79 -3.20
N GLY A 57 4.55 5.78 -4.10
CA GLY A 57 4.75 5.76 -5.54
C GLY A 57 5.48 7.00 -6.06
N CYS A 58 5.08 8.20 -5.65
CA CYS A 58 5.76 9.45 -5.99
C CYS A 58 7.21 9.45 -5.51
N HIS A 59 7.46 9.03 -4.27
CA HIS A 59 8.81 8.88 -3.74
C HIS A 59 9.66 7.93 -4.60
N ALA A 60 9.11 6.78 -5.01
CA ALA A 60 9.80 5.85 -5.91
C ALA A 60 10.08 6.46 -7.29
N LEU A 61 9.12 7.17 -7.88
CA LEU A 61 9.30 7.84 -9.17
C LEU A 61 10.37 8.94 -9.11
N ARG A 62 10.41 9.72 -8.01
CA ARG A 62 11.46 10.72 -7.75
C ARG A 62 12.86 10.10 -7.70
N ASN A 63 12.96 8.87 -7.21
CA ASN A 63 14.19 8.12 -7.07
C ASN A 63 14.50 7.17 -8.26
N GLY A 64 13.89 7.40 -9.42
CA GLY A 64 14.25 6.70 -10.67
C GLY A 64 13.64 5.31 -10.84
N PHE A 65 12.74 4.88 -9.96
CA PHE A 65 11.95 3.66 -10.15
C PHE A 65 10.79 3.91 -11.12
N SER A 66 10.21 2.84 -11.64
CA SER A 66 8.85 2.87 -12.19
C SER A 66 7.87 2.39 -11.14
N ALA A 67 6.70 3.03 -11.10
CA ALA A 67 5.65 2.71 -10.16
C ALA A 67 4.33 2.47 -10.90
N THR A 68 3.66 1.37 -10.57
CA THR A 68 2.32 1.04 -11.04
C THR A 68 1.41 0.83 -9.84
N ILE A 69 0.28 1.53 -9.81
CA ILE A 69 -0.75 1.37 -8.78
C ILE A 69 -1.96 0.70 -9.40
N TYR A 70 -2.35 -0.45 -8.88
CA TYR A 70 -3.69 -1.00 -9.05
C TYR A 70 -4.56 -0.39 -7.95
N SER A 71 -5.56 0.42 -8.31
CA SER A 71 -6.41 1.08 -7.32
C SER A 71 -7.82 0.54 -7.33
N TYR A 72 -8.36 0.28 -6.15
CA TYR A 72 -9.74 -0.10 -5.89
C TYR A 72 -10.48 0.95 -5.05
N ASN A 73 -9.84 2.11 -4.82
CA ASN A 73 -10.41 3.19 -4.03
C ASN A 73 -11.46 3.96 -4.86
N LEU A 74 -12.71 3.56 -4.69
CA LEU A 74 -13.88 4.16 -5.33
C LEU A 74 -14.25 5.56 -4.79
N GLN A 75 -13.64 6.01 -3.68
CA GLN A 75 -13.82 7.38 -3.21
C GLN A 75 -13.06 8.37 -4.10
N VAL A 76 -11.91 7.94 -4.65
CA VAL A 76 -11.05 8.74 -5.53
C VAL A 76 -11.40 8.50 -6.99
N PHE A 77 -11.47 7.24 -7.43
CA PHE A 77 -11.60 6.89 -8.85
C PHE A 77 -12.96 6.31 -9.18
N ASP A 78 -13.54 6.82 -10.27
CA ASP A 78 -14.61 6.11 -10.96
C ASP A 78 -13.99 5.03 -11.87
N PRO A 79 -14.51 3.78 -11.88
CA PRO A 79 -13.99 2.71 -12.72
C PRO A 79 -13.92 3.04 -14.22
N THR A 80 -14.80 3.92 -14.70
CA THR A 80 -14.82 4.34 -16.12
C THR A 80 -13.63 5.22 -16.51
N TRP A 81 -12.86 5.70 -15.54
CA TRP A 81 -11.75 6.62 -15.81
C TRP A 81 -10.45 5.91 -16.22
N PHE A 82 -10.30 4.62 -15.92
CA PHE A 82 -9.05 3.88 -16.16
C PHE A 82 -8.78 3.56 -17.64
N SER A 83 -9.79 3.71 -18.51
CA SER A 83 -9.62 3.61 -19.96
C SER A 83 -9.43 4.98 -20.64
N LEU A 84 -9.47 6.08 -19.87
CA LEU A 84 -9.33 7.43 -20.43
C LEU A 84 -7.86 7.78 -20.68
N PRO A 85 -7.58 8.65 -21.66
CA PRO A 85 -6.27 9.28 -21.77
C PRO A 85 -5.88 10.00 -20.47
N VAL A 86 -4.60 9.99 -20.14
CA VAL A 86 -4.08 10.54 -18.88
C VAL A 86 -4.52 12.00 -18.66
N ASP A 87 -4.49 12.84 -19.69
CA ASP A 87 -4.90 14.25 -19.59
C ASP A 87 -6.38 14.40 -19.19
N VAL A 88 -7.24 13.49 -19.67
CA VAL A 88 -8.67 13.48 -19.32
C VAL A 88 -8.87 12.97 -17.89
N LEU A 89 -8.14 11.91 -17.50
CA LEU A 89 -8.17 11.41 -16.12
C LEU A 89 -7.75 12.51 -15.13
N ARG A 90 -6.72 13.30 -15.45
CA ARG A 90 -6.27 14.43 -14.62
C ARG A 90 -7.35 15.49 -14.46
N ALA A 91 -7.95 15.93 -15.57
CA ALA A 91 -9.04 16.89 -15.53
C ALA A 91 -10.23 16.40 -14.70
N LYS A 92 -10.53 15.09 -14.73
CA LYS A 92 -11.56 14.47 -13.88
C LYS A 92 -11.20 14.51 -12.39
N LEU A 93 -9.95 14.24 -12.02
CA LEU A 93 -9.49 14.32 -10.64
C LEU A 93 -9.59 15.76 -10.11
N GLU A 94 -9.10 16.74 -10.87
CA GLU A 94 -9.16 18.16 -10.52
C GLU A 94 -10.60 18.66 -10.35
N GLU A 95 -11.47 18.31 -11.29
CA GLU A 95 -12.89 18.69 -11.23
C GLU A 95 -13.60 18.02 -10.05
N GLN A 96 -13.28 16.75 -9.76
CA GLN A 96 -13.85 16.03 -8.61
C GLN A 96 -13.46 16.70 -7.29
N ALA A 97 -12.18 17.01 -7.10
CA ALA A 97 -11.67 17.72 -5.92
C ALA A 97 -12.37 19.07 -5.74
N ARG A 98 -12.43 19.87 -6.82
CA ARG A 98 -13.09 21.19 -6.82
C ARG A 98 -14.56 21.15 -6.40
N LEU A 99 -15.29 20.13 -6.85
CA LEU A 99 -16.73 19.99 -6.58
C LEU A 99 -17.02 19.38 -5.20
N LYS A 100 -16.28 18.35 -4.79
CA LYS A 100 -16.54 17.62 -3.54
C LYS A 100 -16.00 18.34 -2.30
N LYS A 101 -14.93 19.15 -2.43
CA LYS A 101 -14.33 19.94 -1.33
C LYS A 101 -14.04 19.11 -0.07
N ASP A 102 -13.53 17.89 -0.26
CA ASP A 102 -13.16 16.99 0.82
C ASP A 102 -11.63 17.08 1.03
N PRO A 103 -11.12 17.46 2.23
CA PRO A 103 -9.69 17.66 2.44
C PRO A 103 -8.83 16.42 2.15
N LYS A 104 -9.34 15.22 2.48
CA LYS A 104 -8.63 13.96 2.22
C LYS A 104 -8.56 13.66 0.72
N LEU A 105 -9.64 13.88 -0.01
CA LEU A 105 -9.69 13.77 -1.46
C LEU A 105 -8.80 14.81 -2.14
N ASP A 106 -8.76 16.06 -1.66
CA ASP A 106 -7.90 17.12 -2.21
C ASP A 106 -6.42 16.77 -2.03
N PHE A 107 -6.08 16.17 -0.88
CA PHE A 107 -4.75 15.65 -0.64
C PHE A 107 -4.40 14.48 -1.58
N ALA A 108 -5.28 13.48 -1.67
CA ALA A 108 -5.09 12.33 -2.55
C ALA A 108 -4.99 12.76 -4.02
N THR A 109 -5.86 13.66 -4.47
CA THR A 109 -5.88 14.22 -5.83
C THR A 109 -4.55 14.87 -6.16
N ARG A 110 -4.02 15.74 -5.30
CA ARG A 110 -2.70 16.38 -5.53
C ARG A 110 -1.58 15.36 -5.68
N ALA A 111 -1.56 14.33 -4.83
CA ALA A 111 -0.56 13.27 -4.91
C ALA A 111 -0.70 12.44 -6.20
N TYR A 112 -1.93 12.12 -6.64
CA TYR A 112 -2.16 11.40 -7.90
C TYR A 112 -1.82 12.23 -9.14
N LEU A 113 -2.04 13.55 -9.12
CA LEU A 113 -1.60 14.43 -10.21
C LEU A 113 -0.07 14.41 -10.32
N GLU A 114 0.66 14.54 -9.21
CA GLU A 114 2.13 14.41 -9.21
C GLU A 114 2.57 13.03 -9.71
N PHE A 115 1.90 11.96 -9.25
CA PHE A 115 2.22 10.59 -9.66
C PHE A 115 2.11 10.42 -11.18
N LEU A 116 1.03 10.94 -11.78
CA LEU A 116 0.81 10.90 -13.22
C LEU A 116 1.82 11.79 -13.97
N ASP A 117 2.12 13.00 -13.45
CA ASP A 117 3.15 13.90 -14.00
C ASP A 117 4.53 13.22 -14.10
N ARG A 118 4.85 12.36 -13.13
CA ARG A 118 6.12 11.64 -13.09
C ARG A 118 6.12 10.33 -13.89
N GLY A 119 5.06 10.06 -14.65
CA GLY A 119 4.90 8.86 -15.48
C GLY A 119 4.51 7.61 -14.70
N GLY A 120 3.95 7.78 -13.50
CA GLY A 120 3.32 6.69 -12.75
C GLY A 120 2.14 6.10 -13.52
N ARG A 121 1.95 4.79 -13.41
CA ARG A 121 0.88 4.06 -14.11
C ARG A 121 -0.24 3.73 -13.15
N LEU A 122 -1.47 4.07 -13.51
CA LEU A 122 -2.65 3.74 -12.73
C LEU A 122 -3.49 2.72 -13.50
N LEU A 123 -3.84 1.60 -12.87
CA LEU A 123 -4.58 0.50 -13.47
C LEU A 123 -5.76 0.07 -12.60
N LEU A 124 -6.77 -0.49 -13.26
CA LEU A 124 -7.86 -1.22 -12.63
C LEU A 124 -7.94 -2.61 -13.28
N GLU A 125 -7.72 -3.64 -12.47
CA GLU A 125 -7.89 -5.05 -12.81
C GLU A 125 -8.43 -5.73 -11.55
N ASP A 126 -9.44 -6.59 -11.68
CA ASP A 126 -10.04 -7.30 -10.55
C ASP A 126 -8.99 -7.90 -9.62
N LEU A 127 -9.10 -7.59 -8.32
CA LEU A 127 -8.19 -8.12 -7.32
C LEU A 127 -8.40 -9.63 -7.19
N SER A 128 -7.51 -10.39 -7.82
CA SER A 128 -7.65 -11.83 -7.98
C SER A 128 -6.41 -12.56 -7.49
N PRO A 129 -6.53 -13.85 -7.09
CA PRO A 129 -5.38 -14.69 -6.80
C PRO A 129 -4.38 -14.76 -7.96
N SER A 130 -4.87 -14.69 -9.21
CA SER A 130 -4.06 -14.64 -10.41
C SER A 130 -3.20 -13.38 -10.51
N LEU A 131 -3.77 -12.20 -10.22
CA LEU A 131 -3.03 -10.93 -10.24
C LEU A 131 -1.87 -10.96 -9.25
N ILE A 132 -2.13 -11.33 -7.98
CA ILE A 132 -1.10 -11.40 -6.93
C ILE A 132 -0.01 -12.42 -7.32
N ARG A 133 -0.40 -13.63 -7.70
CA ARG A 133 0.55 -14.67 -8.14
C ARG A 133 1.40 -14.24 -9.33
N ARG A 134 0.81 -13.51 -10.29
CA ARG A 134 1.50 -13.07 -11.51
C ARG A 134 2.65 -12.14 -11.18
N GLN A 135 2.49 -11.23 -10.22
CA GLN A 135 3.58 -10.35 -9.80
C GLN A 135 4.66 -11.12 -9.01
N LEU A 136 4.25 -11.97 -8.06
CA LEU A 136 5.20 -12.74 -7.26
C LEU A 136 6.04 -13.71 -8.10
N LYS A 137 5.46 -14.33 -9.13
CA LYS A 137 6.19 -15.17 -10.10
C LYS A 137 7.23 -14.39 -10.93
N LYS A 138 7.01 -13.10 -11.14
CA LYS A 138 7.99 -12.21 -11.78
C LYS A 138 9.08 -11.77 -10.80
N ARG A 139 9.07 -12.28 -9.56
CA ARG A 139 9.94 -11.87 -8.47
C ARG A 139 9.79 -10.40 -8.08
N ILE A 140 8.58 -9.87 -8.23
CA ILE A 140 8.26 -8.49 -7.86
C ILE A 140 7.43 -8.53 -6.56
N PRO A 141 7.94 -7.99 -5.43
CA PRO A 141 7.16 -7.87 -4.21
C PRO A 141 6.04 -6.84 -4.40
N ILE A 142 4.94 -7.03 -3.68
CA ILE A 142 3.76 -6.16 -3.80
C ILE A 142 3.62 -5.39 -2.49
N LEU A 143 3.73 -4.07 -2.54
CA LEU A 143 3.39 -3.20 -1.41
C LEU A 143 1.88 -2.94 -1.46
N THR A 144 1.16 -3.10 -0.35
CA THR A 144 -0.29 -2.93 -0.35
C THR A 144 -0.80 -2.37 0.97
N GLY A 145 -1.76 -1.45 0.87
CA GLY A 145 -2.55 -0.98 2.00
C GLY A 145 -3.80 -1.84 2.18
N LEU A 146 -4.09 -2.24 3.42
CA LEU A 146 -5.19 -3.14 3.77
C LEU A 146 -5.82 -2.76 5.11
N SER A 147 -6.97 -3.34 5.45
CA SER A 147 -7.56 -3.22 6.78
C SER A 147 -6.84 -4.14 7.78
N SER A 148 -6.11 -3.56 8.74
CA SER A 148 -5.50 -4.29 9.85
C SER A 148 -6.55 -4.90 10.77
N THR A 149 -7.64 -4.18 11.03
CA THR A 149 -8.77 -4.69 11.83
C THR A 149 -9.29 -6.02 11.28
N TYR A 150 -9.54 -6.11 9.97
CA TYR A 150 -10.00 -7.36 9.34
C TYR A 150 -8.87 -8.39 9.20
N LEU A 151 -7.67 -7.96 8.81
CA LEU A 151 -6.53 -8.86 8.64
C LEU A 151 -6.17 -9.54 9.94
N TYR A 152 -6.18 -8.84 11.07
CA TYR A 152 -5.83 -9.38 12.38
C TYR A 152 -7.03 -10.00 13.11
N ARG A 153 -8.26 -9.65 12.73
CA ARG A 153 -9.48 -9.93 13.51
C ARG A 153 -9.39 -9.36 14.92
N SER A 154 -8.89 -8.13 15.01
CA SER A 154 -8.81 -7.39 16.26
C SER A 154 -10.04 -6.51 16.45
N PRO A 155 -10.33 -6.05 17.68
CA PRO A 155 -11.23 -4.93 17.87
C PRO A 155 -10.73 -3.69 17.12
N ARG A 156 -11.63 -2.72 16.97
CA ARG A 156 -11.35 -1.43 16.32
C ARG A 156 -10.49 -0.56 17.24
N GLU A 157 -9.71 0.35 16.66
CA GLU A 157 -8.86 1.27 17.43
C GLU A 157 -9.70 2.42 17.97
N PHE A 158 -9.38 2.85 19.19
CA PHE A 158 -10.08 3.91 19.89
C PHE A 158 -9.09 4.82 20.60
N GLY A 159 -9.43 6.11 20.68
CA GLY A 159 -8.60 7.12 21.34
C GLY A 159 -7.65 7.85 20.40
N ASN A 160 -6.59 8.44 20.96
CA ASN A 160 -5.60 9.24 20.24
C ASN A 160 -4.18 8.73 20.55
N GLU A 161 -3.15 9.35 19.96
CA GLU A 161 -1.75 8.95 20.16
C GLU A 161 -1.30 8.83 21.63
N LEU A 162 -1.93 9.59 22.55
CA LEU A 162 -1.58 9.60 23.97
C LEU A 162 -2.43 8.64 24.81
N ASP A 163 -3.57 8.20 24.30
CA ASP A 163 -4.56 7.37 24.99
C ASP A 163 -5.17 6.38 23.98
N TYR A 164 -4.31 5.53 23.41
CA TYR A 164 -4.67 4.53 22.40
C TYR A 164 -5.12 3.24 23.06
N ASP A 165 -6.28 2.73 22.66
CA ASP A 165 -6.86 1.47 23.14
C ASP A 165 -7.66 0.76 22.03
N TYR A 166 -8.17 -0.43 22.33
CA TYR A 166 -9.05 -1.21 21.47
C TYR A 166 -10.48 -1.24 22.03
N ASP A 167 -11.46 -0.88 21.19
CA ASP A 167 -12.88 -0.92 21.58
C ASP A 167 -13.74 -1.44 20.41
N ASP A 168 -14.48 -2.51 20.65
CA ASP A 168 -15.28 -3.19 19.63
C ASP A 168 -16.60 -2.48 19.30
N VAL A 169 -17.00 -1.45 20.06
CA VAL A 169 -18.22 -0.66 19.85
C VAL A 169 -17.91 0.74 19.34
N ARG A 170 -17.11 1.51 20.09
CA ARG A 170 -16.76 2.91 19.85
C ARG A 170 -15.63 3.10 18.86
N GLY A 171 -14.75 2.10 18.72
CA GLY A 171 -13.57 2.20 17.89
C GLY A 171 -13.88 2.36 16.39
N VAL A 172 -12.88 2.79 15.65
CA VAL A 172 -12.90 2.91 14.18
C VAL A 172 -11.98 1.86 13.53
N PRO A 173 -12.33 1.35 12.34
CA PRO A 173 -11.45 0.44 11.61
C PRO A 173 -10.13 1.12 11.24
N SER A 174 -9.07 0.33 11.23
CA SER A 174 -7.70 0.80 10.97
C SER A 174 -7.09 0.14 9.74
N GLY A 175 -6.20 0.91 9.12
CA GLY A 175 -5.45 0.57 7.93
C GLY A 175 -4.02 0.18 8.29
N HIS A 176 -3.35 -0.50 7.37
CA HIS A 176 -1.96 -0.88 7.53
C HIS A 176 -1.29 -1.20 6.19
N PHE A 177 0.01 -0.93 6.10
CA PHE A 177 0.82 -1.32 4.96
C PHE A 177 1.62 -2.58 5.25
N VAL A 178 1.63 -3.49 4.28
CA VAL A 178 2.45 -4.70 4.29
C VAL A 178 3.08 -4.94 2.93
N VAL A 179 4.05 -5.86 2.88
CA VAL A 179 4.65 -6.35 1.63
C VAL A 179 4.34 -7.82 1.41
N LEU A 180 3.77 -8.16 0.26
CA LEU A 180 3.57 -9.55 -0.16
C LEU A 180 4.87 -10.04 -0.83
N CYS A 181 5.46 -11.10 -0.28
CA CYS A 181 6.79 -11.56 -0.66
C CYS A 181 6.87 -13.06 -0.93
N GLY A 182 5.75 -13.77 -1.04
CA GLY A 182 5.76 -15.18 -1.41
C GLY A 182 4.38 -15.77 -1.57
N TYR A 183 4.29 -16.95 -2.19
CA TYR A 183 3.04 -17.66 -2.38
C TYR A 183 3.26 -19.19 -2.37
N ASN A 184 2.38 -19.90 -1.67
CA ASN A 184 2.25 -21.35 -1.72
C ASN A 184 0.92 -21.71 -2.41
N LYS A 185 0.99 -22.41 -3.54
CA LYS A 185 -0.19 -22.85 -4.31
C LYS A 185 -0.97 -23.95 -3.61
N GLU A 186 -0.28 -24.88 -2.95
CA GLU A 186 -0.90 -26.02 -2.26
C GLU A 186 -1.79 -25.52 -1.12
N ASP A 187 -1.27 -24.61 -0.30
CA ASP A 187 -1.98 -24.07 0.86
C ASP A 187 -2.83 -22.83 0.53
N ARG A 188 -2.75 -22.30 -0.70
CA ARG A 188 -3.32 -21.00 -1.12
C ARG A 188 -2.95 -19.85 -0.17
N LYS A 189 -1.72 -19.86 0.37
CA LYS A 189 -1.24 -18.84 1.31
C LYS A 189 -0.24 -17.91 0.65
N VAL A 190 -0.34 -16.63 0.96
CA VAL A 190 0.62 -15.58 0.59
C VAL A 190 1.47 -15.26 1.81
N LEU A 191 2.78 -15.16 1.65
CA LEU A 191 3.67 -14.69 2.71
C LEU A 191 3.59 -13.17 2.80
N VAL A 192 3.21 -12.68 3.97
CA VAL A 192 3.13 -11.27 4.29
C VAL A 192 4.36 -10.89 5.12
N ALA A 193 5.00 -9.80 4.74
CA ALA A 193 6.02 -9.10 5.50
C ALA A 193 5.40 -7.84 6.11
N ASP A 194 5.35 -7.82 7.43
CA ASP A 194 4.62 -6.85 8.24
C ASP A 194 5.61 -6.06 9.11
N PRO A 195 5.67 -4.72 8.98
CA PRO A 195 6.56 -3.89 9.78
C PRO A 195 6.08 -3.72 11.23
N TYR A 196 4.84 -4.10 11.55
CA TYR A 196 4.29 -4.01 12.91
C TYR A 196 4.84 -5.14 13.78
N LYS A 197 5.34 -4.80 14.98
CA LYS A 197 5.89 -5.81 15.91
C LYS A 197 5.57 -5.49 17.39
N PRO A 198 5.11 -6.50 18.17
CA PRO A 198 4.75 -7.85 17.72
C PRO A 198 3.50 -7.82 16.85
N SER A 199 3.54 -8.51 15.70
CA SER A 199 2.33 -8.64 14.87
C SER A 199 1.34 -9.53 15.61
N PRO A 200 0.04 -9.20 15.65
CA PRO A 200 -0.98 -10.05 16.29
C PRO A 200 -1.02 -11.49 15.73
N LEU A 201 -0.46 -11.71 14.54
CA LEU A 201 -0.45 -13.01 13.86
C LEU A 201 0.88 -13.78 13.99
N SER A 202 1.97 -13.14 14.45
CA SER A 202 3.29 -13.79 14.54
C SER A 202 4.25 -13.02 15.45
N HIS A 203 5.16 -13.75 16.10
CA HIS A 203 6.26 -13.18 16.86
C HIS A 203 7.33 -12.52 15.96
N GLY A 204 7.33 -12.84 14.66
CA GLY A 204 8.21 -12.26 13.65
C GLY A 204 7.44 -11.42 12.62
N HIS A 205 8.18 -10.79 11.71
CA HIS A 205 7.61 -9.96 10.64
C HIS A 205 6.98 -10.75 9.49
N LEU A 206 7.26 -12.04 9.40
CA LEU A 206 6.80 -12.89 8.30
C LEU A 206 5.72 -13.86 8.78
N TYR A 207 4.58 -13.87 8.12
CA TYR A 207 3.54 -14.86 8.37
C TYR A 207 2.70 -15.17 7.12
N PRO A 208 2.23 -16.42 6.96
CA PRO A 208 1.41 -16.80 5.83
C PRO A 208 -0.06 -16.45 6.07
N VAL A 209 -0.72 -15.83 5.09
CA VAL A 209 -2.15 -15.47 5.12
C VAL A 209 -2.87 -16.17 4.00
N HIS A 210 -4.06 -16.72 4.27
CA HIS A 210 -4.89 -17.32 3.22
C HIS A 210 -5.29 -16.26 2.19
N MET A 211 -5.20 -16.60 0.90
CA MET A 211 -5.42 -15.67 -0.22
C MET A 211 -6.75 -14.90 -0.09
N ASP A 212 -7.83 -15.60 0.27
CA ASP A 212 -9.16 -14.97 0.37
C ASP A 212 -9.23 -13.95 1.53
N ARG A 213 -8.57 -14.23 2.66
CA ARG A 213 -8.47 -13.27 3.78
C ARG A 213 -7.67 -12.05 3.35
N LEU A 214 -6.57 -12.25 2.63
CA LEU A 214 -5.73 -11.17 2.16
C LEU A 214 -6.47 -10.26 1.17
N ILE A 215 -7.10 -10.83 0.13
CA ILE A 215 -7.87 -10.07 -0.86
C ILE A 215 -8.97 -9.25 -0.17
N ASN A 216 -9.73 -9.87 0.74
CA ASN A 216 -10.77 -9.16 1.49
C ASN A 216 -10.18 -8.04 2.37
N SER A 217 -9.02 -8.27 2.98
CA SER A 217 -8.34 -7.24 3.80
C SER A 217 -7.93 -6.04 2.94
N ILE A 218 -7.40 -6.28 1.74
CA ILE A 218 -6.99 -5.22 0.81
C ILE A 218 -8.23 -4.43 0.35
N LEU A 219 -9.30 -5.09 -0.09
CA LEU A 219 -10.53 -4.41 -0.53
C LEU A 219 -11.20 -3.62 0.60
N LEU A 220 -11.25 -4.17 1.81
CA LEU A 220 -11.77 -3.47 2.99
C LEU A 220 -10.88 -2.32 3.46
N GLY A 221 -9.63 -2.23 2.96
CA GLY A 221 -8.74 -1.09 3.19
C GLY A 221 -9.31 0.24 2.66
N ILE A 222 -10.34 0.22 1.80
CA ILE A 222 -11.01 1.45 1.35
C ILE A 222 -11.56 2.30 2.51
N LEU A 223 -11.86 1.67 3.66
CA LEU A 223 -12.30 2.37 4.87
C LEU A 223 -11.27 3.38 5.41
N THR A 224 -9.99 3.20 5.08
CA THR A 224 -8.88 4.08 5.47
C THR A 224 -8.19 4.73 4.27
N TYR A 225 -8.91 4.91 3.15
CA TYR A 225 -8.40 5.42 1.88
C TYR A 225 -7.37 4.52 1.17
N ASP A 226 -7.15 3.30 1.69
CA ASP A 226 -6.35 2.27 1.05
C ASP A 226 -7.18 1.50 0.00
N ALA A 227 -6.93 0.19 -0.17
CA ALA A 227 -7.40 -0.65 -1.28
C ALA A 227 -6.63 -0.43 -2.58
N ASN A 228 -5.34 -0.78 -2.55
CA ASN A 228 -4.47 -0.70 -3.70
C ASN A 228 -3.36 -1.78 -3.67
N LEU A 229 -2.74 -2.02 -4.83
CA LEU A 229 -1.43 -2.68 -4.94
C LEU A 229 -0.45 -1.69 -5.57
N LEU A 230 0.69 -1.45 -4.92
CA LEU A 230 1.80 -0.69 -5.46
C LEU A 230 2.91 -1.66 -5.91
N ILE A 231 3.23 -1.59 -7.19
CA ILE A 231 4.27 -2.37 -7.85
C ILE A 231 5.41 -1.44 -8.22
N LEU A 232 6.61 -1.74 -7.74
CA LEU A 232 7.82 -0.98 -8.03
C LEU A 232 8.80 -1.84 -8.80
N GLU A 233 9.39 -1.25 -9.84
CA GLU A 233 10.42 -1.88 -10.66
C GLU A 233 11.55 -0.87 -10.90
N ARG A 234 12.77 -1.36 -11.14
CA ARG A 234 13.84 -0.47 -11.61
C ARG A 234 13.56 -0.12 -13.07
N LYS A 235 13.72 1.15 -13.45
CA LYS A 235 13.81 1.51 -14.86
C LYS A 235 15.11 0.90 -15.40
N ASP A 236 15.03 0.08 -16.44
CA ASP A 236 16.18 -0.63 -17.00
C ASP A 236 17.35 0.34 -17.26
N GLY A 237 18.43 0.15 -16.51
CA GLY A 237 19.63 0.97 -16.55
C GLY A 237 20.78 0.45 -15.67
N SER A 238 20.75 -0.82 -15.25
CA SER A 238 21.89 -1.48 -14.56
C SER A 238 21.76 -3.01 -14.65
N LYS A 239 22.15 -3.58 -15.79
CA LYS A 239 22.85 -4.87 -15.83
C LYS A 239 24.25 -4.60 -16.36
#